data_AF-G3M3J8-F1
#
_entry.id   AF-G3M3J8-F1
#
_cell.length_a   1.000
_cell.length_b   1.000
_cell.length_c   1.000
_cell.angle_alpha   90.00
_cell.angle_beta   90.00
_cell.angle_gamma   90.00
#
_symmetry.space_group_name_H-M   'P 1'
#
loop_
_entity.id
_entity.type
_entity.pdbx_description
1 polymer ?
#
loop_
_entity_poly.entity_id
_entity_poly.type
_entity_poly.pdbx_seq_one_letter_code
_entity_poly.pdbx_strand_id
1 'polypeptide(L)'
;PKRYEDCRRRCEWDTRGQKEQQQCEESCKSQFGEKDQQQRHRPEDPQRRYEECQQECRQQEERQRPQCQQSCLKRFEQEQQQSQRQFQECQQHCHQQEQRPERKQQCVRECRERYQENPWRREREEEAEEEETEEGEQQQSHNPFHFHRRSFQSRFREEHGNFRVLQRFASRHPILRGINEFRLSILEANPNTFVLPHHCDAEKIYLVTNGRGTLTFLTHENKESYNVVPGVVVRVPAGSTVYLANQDNKEKLIIAVLHRPVNNPGQFEEFFPAGSQRPQSYLRAFSREILEPAFNTRSEQLDELFGGRQSHRRQQGQGMFRKASQEQIRALSQEATSPREKSGERFAFNLLYQTPRYSNQNGRFYEACPREFRQLRDINVTVSALQLNQGSIFVPHYNSKATFVVLVNEGNGYVEMVSPHLPRQSSYEEEEEQEQEQEQEQEEERRSGQYRKIRSQLSRGDIFVVPANFPVTFVASQNQNLRMTGFGLYNQNINPDHNQRIFVAGKINHVRQWDSQAKELAFGLSSRLVDEIFNSNPQE
;
A
#
# COMPACT_ATOMS: atom_id res chain seq x y z
N PRO A 1 29.87 16.82 17.94
CA PRO A 1 29.43 17.77 16.88
C PRO A 1 29.11 19.22 17.35
N LYS A 2 27.94 19.54 17.96
CA LYS A 2 27.51 20.94 18.20
C LYS A 2 28.47 21.80 19.05
N ARG A 3 29.03 21.26 20.13
CA ARG A 3 29.96 21.99 21.01
C ARG A 3 31.32 22.29 20.38
N TYR A 4 31.77 21.46 19.43
CA TYR A 4 33.00 21.68 18.68
C TYR A 4 32.83 22.82 17.66
N GLU A 5 31.70 22.83 16.95
CA GLU A 5 31.37 23.91 16.01
C GLU A 5 31.21 25.26 16.70
N ASP A 6 30.60 25.29 17.89
CA ASP A 6 30.51 26.52 18.69
C ASP A 6 31.88 27.01 19.19
N CYS A 7 32.78 26.11 19.58
CA CYS A 7 34.17 26.44 19.95
C CYS A 7 34.94 27.02 18.76
N ARG A 8 34.84 26.38 17.59
CA ARG A 8 35.51 26.82 16.37
C ARG A 8 35.05 28.21 15.93
N ARG A 9 33.74 28.47 15.99
CA ARG A 9 33.18 29.78 15.66
C ARG A 9 33.67 30.88 16.61
N ARG A 10 33.94 30.58 17.88
CA ARG A 10 34.57 31.54 18.80
C ARG A 10 36.02 31.83 18.43
N CYS A 11 36.79 30.82 18.05
CA CYS A 11 38.16 31.04 17.56
C CYS A 11 38.21 31.92 16.31
N GLU A 12 37.23 31.77 15.41
CA GLU A 12 37.09 32.62 14.20
C GLU A 12 36.78 34.10 14.53
N TRP A 13 36.23 34.40 15.72
CA TRP A 13 35.85 35.77 16.12
C TRP A 13 36.88 36.46 17.03
N ASP A 14 37.54 35.72 17.92
CA ASP A 14 38.40 36.29 18.97
C ASP A 14 39.89 36.38 18.59
N THR A 15 40.32 35.78 17.47
CA THR A 15 41.74 35.79 17.05
C THR A 15 41.97 36.70 15.84
N ARG A 16 43.06 37.47 15.83
CA ARG A 16 43.36 38.46 14.77
C ARG A 16 44.53 38.07 13.86
N GLY A 17 45.04 36.84 13.97
CA GLY A 17 46.10 36.32 13.11
C GLY A 17 45.97 34.82 12.84
N GLN A 18 46.36 34.37 11.64
CA GLN A 18 46.22 32.98 11.20
C GLN A 18 46.90 31.96 12.13
N LYS A 19 48.03 32.32 12.74
CA LYS A 19 48.74 31.43 13.69
C LYS A 19 47.99 31.27 15.03
N GLU A 20 47.38 32.34 15.53
CA GLU A 20 46.60 32.32 16.77
C GLU A 20 45.28 31.57 16.55
N GLN A 21 44.69 31.75 15.37
CA GLN A 21 43.48 31.02 14.96
C GLN A 21 43.75 29.51 14.87
N GLN A 22 44.87 29.11 14.25
CA GLN A 22 45.27 27.70 14.18
C GLN A 22 45.51 27.09 15.56
N GLN A 23 46.19 27.80 16.46
CA GLN A 23 46.40 27.33 17.84
C GLN A 23 45.09 27.21 18.64
N CYS A 24 44.16 28.15 18.45
CA CYS A 24 42.84 28.10 19.08
C CYS A 24 42.01 26.92 18.56
N GLU A 25 42.01 26.69 17.24
CA GLU A 25 41.30 25.57 16.63
C GLU A 25 41.91 24.20 17.02
N GLU A 26 43.23 24.11 17.16
CA GLU A 26 43.92 22.93 17.69
C GLU A 26 43.54 22.67 19.15
N SER A 27 43.42 23.71 19.97
CA SER A 27 42.93 23.58 21.35
C SER A 27 41.47 23.10 21.38
N CYS A 28 40.57 23.65 20.55
CA CYS A 28 39.20 23.16 20.40
C CYS A 28 39.17 21.69 19.93
N LYS A 29 40.06 21.29 19.01
CA LYS A 29 40.18 19.90 18.58
C LYS A 29 40.67 19.00 19.70
N SER A 30 41.65 19.42 20.50
CA SER A 30 42.13 18.63 21.64
C SER A 30 41.06 18.49 22.73
N GLN A 31 40.26 19.54 22.97
CA GLN A 31 39.29 19.58 24.06
C GLN A 31 37.97 18.87 23.74
N PHE A 32 37.57 18.83 22.47
CA PHE A 32 36.30 18.24 22.03
C PHE A 32 36.45 17.08 21.04
N GLY A 33 37.65 16.82 20.53
CA GLY A 33 37.94 15.79 19.52
C GLY A 33 37.96 14.37 20.04
N GLU A 34 38.10 14.14 21.35
CA GLU A 34 38.12 12.79 21.92
C GLU A 34 36.74 12.09 21.89
N LYS A 35 35.64 12.84 21.68
CA LYS A 35 34.28 12.24 21.60
C LYS A 35 33.80 11.92 20.18
N ASP A 36 34.48 12.41 19.14
CA ASP A 36 34.12 12.15 17.74
C ASP A 36 34.87 10.93 17.14
N GLN A 37 35.86 10.35 17.84
CA GLN A 37 36.51 9.10 17.41
C GLN A 37 35.71 7.83 17.75
N GLN A 38 34.80 7.86 18.74
CA GLN A 38 33.96 6.70 19.06
C GLN A 38 32.72 6.54 18.16
N GLN A 39 32.38 7.53 17.31
CA GLN A 39 31.24 7.44 16.38
C GLN A 39 31.63 7.15 14.92
N ARG A 40 32.92 7.00 14.60
CA ARG A 40 33.39 6.66 13.23
C ARG A 40 33.72 5.20 12.97
N HIS A 41 33.57 4.33 13.96
CA HIS A 41 33.54 2.88 13.74
C HIS A 41 32.12 2.36 13.92
N ARG A 42 31.22 2.70 12.98
CA ARG A 42 30.17 1.73 12.63
C ARG A 42 30.91 0.61 11.89
N PRO A 43 30.91 -0.64 12.38
CA PRO A 43 31.47 -1.74 11.61
C PRO A 43 30.77 -1.77 10.25
N GLU A 44 31.56 -1.88 9.18
CA GLU A 44 31.03 -2.09 7.84
C GLU A 44 30.10 -3.30 7.84
N ASP A 45 28.96 -3.17 7.16
CA ASP A 45 27.91 -4.17 7.08
C ASP A 45 28.48 -5.55 6.65
N PRO A 46 28.35 -6.60 7.49
CA PRO A 46 28.82 -7.94 7.16
C PRO A 46 28.27 -8.46 5.82
N GLN A 47 27.05 -8.06 5.46
CA GLN A 47 26.42 -8.47 4.20
C GLN A 47 27.11 -7.82 3.00
N ARG A 48 27.43 -6.52 3.08
CA ARG A 48 28.15 -5.80 2.04
C ARG A 48 29.56 -6.38 1.84
N ARG A 49 30.25 -6.72 2.93
CA ARG A 49 31.56 -7.39 2.89
C ARG A 49 31.48 -8.78 2.27
N TYR A 50 30.39 -9.52 2.52
CA TYR A 50 30.16 -10.80 1.86
C TYR A 50 29.90 -10.65 0.37
N GLU A 51 29.11 -9.65 -0.04
CA GLU A 51 28.82 -9.37 -1.46
C GLU A 51 30.07 -8.91 -2.22
N GLU A 52 30.87 -8.04 -1.63
CA GLU A 52 32.18 -7.64 -2.15
C GLU A 52 33.11 -8.85 -2.29
N CYS A 53 33.19 -9.71 -1.26
CA CYS A 53 33.96 -10.97 -1.31
C CYS A 53 33.45 -11.91 -2.42
N GLN A 54 32.13 -12.03 -2.59
CA GLN A 54 31.53 -12.82 -3.66
C GLN A 54 31.85 -12.24 -5.04
N GLN A 55 31.82 -10.92 -5.22
CA GLN A 55 32.19 -10.26 -6.47
C GLN A 55 33.67 -10.47 -6.81
N GLU A 56 34.56 -10.38 -5.82
CA GLU A 56 35.98 -10.70 -5.97
C GLU A 56 36.19 -12.17 -6.38
N CYS A 57 35.46 -13.12 -5.76
CA CYS A 57 35.52 -14.53 -6.13
C CYS A 57 35.04 -14.80 -7.58
N ARG A 58 34.15 -13.97 -8.15
CA ARG A 58 33.70 -14.13 -9.55
C ARG A 58 34.77 -13.75 -10.56
N GLN A 59 35.77 -12.97 -10.16
CA GLN A 59 36.89 -12.56 -11.02
C GLN A 59 38.05 -13.57 -11.01
N GLN A 60 37.96 -14.65 -10.21
CA GLN A 60 38.98 -15.71 -10.14
C GLN A 60 38.74 -16.85 -11.14
N GLU A 61 39.78 -17.64 -11.41
CA GLU A 61 39.71 -18.82 -12.27
C GLU A 61 38.65 -19.83 -11.80
N GLU A 62 37.95 -20.46 -12.75
CA GLU A 62 36.80 -21.35 -12.50
C GLU A 62 37.10 -22.50 -11.50
N ARG A 63 38.34 -22.99 -11.46
CA ARG A 63 38.74 -24.06 -10.54
C ARG A 63 38.83 -23.62 -9.07
N GLN A 64 39.12 -22.34 -8.80
CA GLN A 64 39.30 -21.83 -7.43
C GLN A 64 38.05 -21.13 -6.88
N ARG A 65 37.14 -20.74 -7.78
CA ARG A 65 35.89 -20.03 -7.47
C ARG A 65 35.01 -20.71 -6.42
N PRO A 66 34.75 -22.03 -6.43
CA PRO A 66 33.91 -22.67 -5.41
C PRO A 66 34.53 -22.60 -4.01
N GLN A 67 35.87 -22.73 -3.92
CA GLN A 67 36.59 -22.70 -2.66
C GLN A 67 36.65 -21.28 -2.06
N CYS A 68 36.83 -20.26 -2.92
CA CYS A 68 36.73 -18.85 -2.55
C CYS A 68 35.33 -18.51 -2.00
N GLN A 69 34.27 -18.92 -2.71
CA GLN A 69 32.89 -18.66 -2.30
C GLN A 69 32.53 -19.33 -0.97
N GLN A 70 32.98 -20.57 -0.74
CA GLN A 70 32.82 -21.24 0.55
C GLN A 70 33.56 -20.53 1.68
N SER A 71 34.74 -19.96 1.41
CA SER A 71 35.50 -19.20 2.41
C SER A 71 34.79 -17.90 2.81
N CYS A 72 34.27 -17.15 1.82
CA CYS A 72 33.44 -15.97 2.08
C CYS A 72 32.20 -16.32 2.92
N LEU A 73 31.54 -17.44 2.61
CA LEU A 73 30.34 -17.88 3.33
C LEU A 73 30.65 -18.23 4.78
N LYS A 74 31.70 -19.03 5.03
CA LYS A 74 32.13 -19.37 6.39
C LYS A 74 32.48 -18.13 7.22
N ARG A 75 33.15 -17.14 6.63
CA ARG A 75 33.50 -15.90 7.32
C ARG A 75 32.26 -15.09 7.69
N PHE A 76 31.30 -15.00 6.77
CA PHE A 76 30.02 -14.32 7.02
C PHE A 76 29.21 -15.02 8.11
N GLU A 77 29.11 -16.35 8.08
CA GLU A 77 28.42 -17.13 9.12
C GLU A 77 29.06 -16.98 10.50
N GLN A 78 30.40 -16.95 10.56
CA GLN A 78 31.12 -16.71 11.82
C GLN A 78 30.85 -15.31 12.39
N GLU A 79 30.87 -14.27 11.56
CA GLU A 79 30.55 -12.90 11.97
C GLU A 79 29.09 -12.77 12.45
N GLN A 80 28.15 -13.45 11.78
CA GLN A 80 26.74 -13.50 12.19
C GLN A 80 26.55 -14.23 13.53
N GLN A 81 27.19 -15.39 13.71
CA GLN A 81 27.15 -16.13 14.98
C GLN A 81 27.75 -15.32 16.13
N GLN A 82 28.83 -14.57 15.87
CA GLN A 82 29.46 -13.71 16.87
C GLN A 82 28.55 -12.55 17.27
N SER A 83 27.90 -11.88 16.31
CA SER A 83 26.92 -10.82 16.59
C SER A 83 25.71 -11.36 17.38
N GLN A 84 25.24 -12.56 17.05
CA GLN A 84 24.13 -13.22 17.75
C GLN A 84 24.49 -13.59 19.19
N ARG A 85 25.71 -14.05 19.46
CA ARG A 85 26.20 -14.29 20.83
C ARG A 85 26.27 -12.99 21.63
N GLN A 86 26.80 -11.92 21.04
CA GLN A 86 26.86 -10.60 21.68
C GLN A 86 25.46 -10.04 22.00
N PHE A 87 24.48 -10.27 21.13
CA PHE A 87 23.09 -9.92 21.41
C PHE A 87 22.52 -10.70 22.61
N GLN A 88 22.77 -12.02 22.68
CA GLN A 88 22.30 -12.85 23.80
C GLN A 88 22.94 -12.44 25.13
N GLU A 89 24.24 -12.12 25.13
CA GLU A 89 24.94 -11.60 26.30
C GLU A 89 24.38 -10.23 26.74
N CYS A 90 24.13 -9.32 25.78
CA CYS A 90 23.48 -8.02 26.04
C CYS A 90 22.09 -8.18 26.66
N GLN A 91 21.30 -9.12 26.12
CA GLN A 91 19.96 -9.41 26.62
C GLN A 91 19.99 -9.98 28.04
N GLN A 92 20.91 -10.91 28.33
CA GLN A 92 21.09 -11.45 29.67
C GLN A 92 21.49 -10.36 30.67
N HIS A 93 22.38 -9.46 30.26
CA HIS A 93 22.80 -8.33 31.08
C HIS A 93 21.63 -7.37 31.39
N CYS A 94 20.77 -7.06 30.40
CA CYS A 94 19.55 -6.29 30.62
C CYS A 94 18.57 -6.99 31.58
N HIS A 95 18.50 -8.32 31.57
CA HIS A 95 17.62 -9.08 32.45
C HIS A 95 18.11 -9.11 33.91
N GLN A 96 19.43 -9.07 34.11
CA GLN A 96 20.08 -9.13 35.42
C GLN A 96 20.18 -7.76 36.11
N GLN A 97 20.45 -6.67 35.37
CA GLN A 97 20.70 -5.36 35.98
C GLN A 97 19.45 -4.51 36.22
N GLU A 98 18.43 -4.63 35.37
CA GLU A 98 17.20 -3.87 35.53
C GLU A 98 16.18 -4.67 36.34
N GLN A 99 15.45 -4.06 37.26
CA GLN A 99 14.35 -4.74 37.99
C GLN A 99 12.97 -4.28 37.50
N ARG A 100 12.90 -3.13 36.82
CA ARG A 100 11.64 -2.56 36.31
C ARG A 100 11.34 -3.06 34.89
N PRO A 101 10.10 -3.53 34.60
CA PRO A 101 9.74 -4.08 33.28
C PRO A 101 9.95 -3.11 32.11
N GLU A 102 9.62 -1.84 32.31
CA GLU A 102 9.72 -0.80 31.27
C GLU A 102 11.17 -0.53 30.85
N ARG A 103 12.08 -0.47 31.83
CA ARG A 103 13.52 -0.29 31.56
C ARG A 103 14.18 -1.54 30.99
N LYS A 104 13.73 -2.73 31.41
CA LYS A 104 14.13 -3.99 30.76
C LYS A 104 13.77 -3.99 29.28
N GLN A 105 12.54 -3.63 28.94
CA GLN A 105 12.07 -3.57 27.55
C GLN A 105 12.85 -2.53 26.73
N GLN A 106 13.16 -1.37 27.31
CA GLN A 106 13.98 -0.37 26.64
C GLN A 106 15.42 -0.84 26.40
N CYS A 107 16.07 -1.43 27.40
CA CYS A 107 17.42 -1.98 27.31
C CYS A 107 17.53 -3.08 26.25
N VAL A 108 16.57 -4.02 26.23
CA VAL A 108 16.52 -5.10 25.23
C VAL A 108 16.27 -4.54 23.82
N ARG A 109 15.49 -3.47 23.69
CA ARG A 109 15.27 -2.78 22.42
C ARG A 109 16.56 -2.14 21.90
N GLU A 110 17.33 -1.48 22.77
CA GLU A 110 18.63 -0.91 22.43
C GLU A 110 19.65 -2.00 22.03
N CYS A 111 19.66 -3.16 22.70
CA CYS A 111 20.45 -4.32 22.26
C CYS A 111 20.03 -4.79 20.85
N ARG A 112 18.72 -4.81 20.56
CA ARG A 112 18.20 -5.24 19.24
C ARG A 112 18.59 -4.25 18.14
N GLU A 113 18.44 -2.95 18.39
CA GLU A 113 18.88 -1.90 17.47
C GLU A 113 20.40 -1.94 17.20
N ARG A 114 21.18 -2.34 18.21
CA ARG A 114 22.64 -2.38 18.11
C ARG A 114 23.19 -3.63 17.40
N TYR A 115 22.55 -4.79 17.55
CA TYR A 115 23.10 -6.07 17.10
C TYR A 115 22.22 -6.81 16.07
N GLN A 116 20.96 -6.40 15.86
CA GLN A 116 20.01 -7.08 14.97
C GLN A 116 19.39 -6.19 13.88
N GLU A 117 19.36 -4.87 14.02
CA GLU A 117 18.80 -3.98 12.99
C GLU A 117 19.79 -3.75 11.83
N ASN A 118 19.81 -4.71 10.90
CA ASN A 118 20.25 -4.45 9.53
C ASN A 118 19.00 -4.18 8.67
N PRO A 119 18.88 -3.03 7.97
CA PRO A 119 17.67 -2.63 7.23
C PRO A 119 17.16 -3.67 6.22
N TRP A 120 18.02 -4.56 5.73
CA TRP A 120 17.72 -5.58 4.72
C TRP A 120 17.19 -6.91 5.30
N ARG A 121 17.16 -7.09 6.64
CA ARG A 121 16.56 -8.29 7.25
C ARG A 121 15.03 -8.31 7.16
N ARG A 122 14.40 -7.13 7.10
CA ARG A 122 12.95 -6.98 6.84
C ARG A 122 12.55 -7.34 5.42
N GLU A 123 13.41 -7.05 4.44
CA GLU A 123 13.15 -7.48 3.06
C GLU A 123 13.31 -8.99 2.91
N ARG A 124 14.25 -9.61 3.64
CA ARG A 124 14.42 -11.07 3.64
C ARG A 124 13.34 -11.81 4.47
N GLU A 125 12.72 -11.19 5.47
CA GLU A 125 11.52 -11.74 6.14
C GLU A 125 10.28 -11.65 5.23
N GLU A 126 10.15 -10.59 4.42
CA GLU A 126 9.11 -10.47 3.38
C GLU A 126 9.35 -11.42 2.18
N GLU A 127 10.61 -11.75 1.85
CA GLU A 127 11.01 -12.77 0.84
C GLU A 127 10.99 -14.21 1.40
N ALA A 128 11.24 -14.45 2.69
CA ALA A 128 11.13 -15.79 3.28
C ALA A 128 9.68 -16.25 3.44
N GLU A 129 8.73 -15.31 3.65
CA GLU A 129 7.30 -15.58 3.49
C GLU A 129 6.90 -15.89 2.01
N GLU A 130 7.76 -15.57 1.02
CA GLU A 130 7.52 -15.88 -0.41
C GLU A 130 7.85 -17.33 -0.80
N GLU A 131 8.69 -18.04 -0.05
CA GLU A 131 9.04 -19.45 -0.32
C GLU A 131 8.10 -20.44 0.41
N GLU A 132 7.54 -20.07 1.58
CA GLU A 132 6.60 -20.95 2.32
C GLU A 132 5.18 -21.05 1.70
N THR A 133 4.86 -20.28 0.66
CA THR A 133 3.52 -20.22 0.06
C THR A 133 3.34 -21.01 -1.24
N GLU A 134 4.39 -21.58 -1.82
CA GLU A 134 4.34 -22.20 -3.17
C GLU A 134 3.41 -23.43 -3.26
N GLU A 135 3.18 -24.17 -2.17
CA GLU A 135 2.30 -25.34 -2.19
C GLU A 135 0.78 -25.00 -2.16
N GLY A 136 0.42 -23.76 -1.77
CA GLY A 136 -0.99 -23.30 -1.69
C GLY A 136 -1.48 -22.50 -2.90
N GLU A 137 -0.57 -22.01 -3.75
CA GLU A 137 -0.88 -21.09 -4.86
C GLU A 137 -1.58 -21.77 -6.05
N GLN A 138 -1.40 -23.08 -6.25
CA GLN A 138 -1.94 -23.80 -7.41
C GLN A 138 -3.48 -23.94 -7.38
N GLN A 139 -4.10 -24.03 -6.19
CA GLN A 139 -5.56 -24.13 -6.06
C GLN A 139 -6.26 -22.77 -6.08
N GLN A 140 -5.60 -21.70 -5.62
CA GLN A 140 -6.20 -20.35 -5.59
C GLN A 140 -6.09 -19.60 -6.92
N SER A 141 -5.14 -19.97 -7.79
CA SER A 141 -4.95 -19.32 -9.10
C SER A 141 -6.19 -19.41 -10.00
N HIS A 142 -7.06 -20.41 -9.79
CA HIS A 142 -8.29 -20.65 -10.54
C HIS A 142 -9.49 -19.83 -10.05
N ASN A 143 -9.42 -19.19 -8.87
CA ASN A 143 -10.52 -18.35 -8.39
C ASN A 143 -10.52 -17.00 -9.13
N PRO A 144 -11.53 -16.69 -9.96
CA PRO A 144 -11.55 -15.44 -10.74
C PRO A 144 -11.67 -14.20 -9.86
N PHE A 145 -12.18 -14.34 -8.63
CA PHE A 145 -12.45 -13.24 -7.71
C PHE A 145 -11.26 -12.88 -6.81
N HIS A 146 -10.27 -13.77 -6.69
CA HIS A 146 -9.06 -13.54 -5.91
C HIS A 146 -7.91 -13.12 -6.81
N PHE A 147 -7.25 -12.04 -6.42
CA PHE A 147 -6.02 -11.56 -7.05
C PHE A 147 -4.96 -11.51 -5.97
N HIS A 148 -4.00 -12.42 -6.06
CA HIS A 148 -2.83 -12.42 -5.19
C HIS A 148 -2.04 -11.12 -5.36
N ARG A 149 -1.28 -10.71 -4.34
CA ARG A 149 -0.38 -9.52 -4.40
C ARG A 149 0.52 -9.48 -5.64
N ARG A 150 0.91 -10.66 -6.16
CA ARG A 150 1.74 -10.82 -7.38
C ARG A 150 1.01 -10.43 -8.68
N SER A 151 -0.32 -10.27 -8.64
CA SER A 151 -1.14 -9.80 -9.78
C SER A 151 -0.95 -8.30 -10.10
N PHE A 152 -0.21 -7.60 -9.25
CA PHE A 152 0.19 -6.21 -9.46
C PHE A 152 1.47 -6.12 -10.29
N GLN A 153 1.45 -5.30 -11.34
CA GLN A 153 2.61 -5.03 -12.18
C GLN A 153 3.17 -3.63 -11.88
N SER A 154 4.47 -3.54 -11.63
CA SER A 154 5.15 -2.25 -11.46
C SER A 154 5.18 -1.45 -12.76
N ARG A 155 4.59 -0.26 -12.75
CA ARG A 155 4.77 0.74 -13.82
C ARG A 155 6.01 1.60 -13.59
N PHE A 156 6.29 1.95 -12.33
CA PHE A 156 7.50 2.68 -11.93
C PHE A 156 8.09 2.03 -10.68
N ARG A 157 9.11 1.17 -10.85
CA ARG A 157 9.86 0.53 -9.75
C ARG A 157 11.22 1.21 -9.62
N GLU A 158 11.43 1.92 -8.52
CA GLU A 158 12.59 2.78 -8.30
C GLU A 158 13.10 2.65 -6.85
N GLU A 159 14.30 3.16 -6.55
CA GLU A 159 14.93 3.05 -5.22
C GLU A 159 14.07 3.63 -4.08
N HIS A 160 13.34 4.71 -4.37
CA HIS A 160 12.57 5.44 -3.36
C HIS A 160 11.07 5.17 -3.39
N GLY A 161 10.60 4.27 -4.26
CA GLY A 161 9.19 3.93 -4.30
C GLY A 161 8.80 3.01 -5.43
N ASN A 162 7.53 2.62 -5.39
CA ASN A 162 6.94 1.73 -6.38
C ASN A 162 5.51 2.17 -6.69
N PHE A 163 5.19 2.29 -7.97
CA PHE A 163 3.81 2.43 -8.44
C PHE A 163 3.41 1.15 -9.17
N ARG A 164 2.51 0.38 -8.57
CA ARG A 164 2.05 -0.90 -9.09
C ARG A 164 0.58 -0.84 -9.48
N VAL A 165 0.22 -1.41 -10.62
CA VAL A 165 -1.16 -1.44 -11.11
C VAL A 165 -1.61 -2.89 -11.21
N LEU A 166 -2.78 -3.19 -10.65
CA LEU A 166 -3.39 -4.51 -10.72
C LEU A 166 -3.69 -4.85 -12.19
N GLN A 167 -3.53 -6.12 -12.58
CA GLN A 167 -4.05 -6.63 -13.86
C GLN A 167 -5.52 -6.21 -14.07
N ARG A 168 -5.94 -6.06 -15.34
CA ARG A 168 -7.33 -5.67 -15.65
C ARG A 168 -8.29 -6.75 -15.17
N PHE A 169 -9.42 -6.33 -14.60
CA PHE A 169 -10.44 -7.26 -14.10
C PHE A 169 -10.97 -8.17 -15.22
N ALA A 170 -11.28 -7.62 -16.40
CA ALA A 170 -11.76 -8.40 -17.54
C ALA A 170 -10.72 -9.39 -18.10
N SER A 171 -9.42 -9.12 -17.92
CA SER A 171 -8.34 -10.02 -18.33
C SER A 171 -8.19 -11.22 -17.39
N ARG A 172 -8.65 -11.10 -16.14
CA ARG A 172 -8.65 -12.22 -15.19
C ARG A 172 -9.74 -13.22 -15.52
N HIS A 173 -10.96 -12.74 -15.78
CA HIS A 173 -12.10 -13.59 -16.10
C HIS A 173 -13.28 -12.81 -16.71
N PRO A 174 -14.03 -13.35 -17.69
CA PRO A 174 -15.21 -12.71 -18.29
C PRO A 174 -16.28 -12.24 -17.29
N ILE A 175 -16.47 -12.96 -16.18
CA ILE A 175 -17.43 -12.60 -15.11
C ILE A 175 -17.14 -11.21 -14.49
N LEU A 176 -15.91 -10.71 -14.62
CA LEU A 176 -15.49 -9.41 -14.12
C LEU A 176 -15.48 -8.31 -15.19
N ARG A 177 -15.97 -8.58 -16.41
CA ARG A 177 -16.12 -7.56 -17.47
C ARG A 177 -16.95 -6.37 -16.99
N GLY A 178 -17.95 -6.62 -16.13
CA GLY A 178 -18.84 -5.60 -15.59
C GLY A 178 -18.16 -4.53 -14.72
N ILE A 179 -16.91 -4.72 -14.29
CA ILE A 179 -16.14 -3.71 -13.51
C ILE A 179 -14.90 -3.21 -14.27
N ASN A 180 -14.80 -3.50 -15.58
CA ASN A 180 -13.59 -3.21 -16.36
C ASN A 180 -13.32 -1.72 -16.58
N GLU A 181 -14.29 -0.84 -16.33
CA GLU A 181 -14.06 0.61 -16.37
C GLU A 181 -13.21 1.12 -15.18
N PHE A 182 -12.93 0.28 -14.19
CA PHE A 182 -12.11 0.62 -13.05
C PHE A 182 -10.73 -0.05 -13.10
N ARG A 183 -9.73 0.61 -12.52
CA ARG A 183 -8.41 0.03 -12.25
C ARG A 183 -8.00 0.32 -10.81
N LEU A 184 -7.22 -0.58 -10.24
CA LEU A 184 -6.65 -0.42 -8.89
C LEU A 184 -5.14 -0.36 -8.98
N SER A 185 -4.53 0.56 -8.25
CA SER A 185 -3.08 0.65 -8.11
C SER A 185 -2.67 0.90 -6.67
N ILE A 186 -1.44 0.52 -6.33
CA ILE A 186 -0.80 0.84 -5.06
C ILE A 186 0.40 1.74 -5.33
N LEU A 187 0.43 2.90 -4.67
CA LEU A 187 1.57 3.79 -4.63
C LEU A 187 2.29 3.60 -3.29
N GLU A 188 3.59 3.30 -3.35
CA GLU A 188 4.46 3.15 -2.19
C GLU A 188 5.60 4.16 -2.29
N ALA A 189 5.72 5.05 -1.30
CA ALA A 189 6.82 6.01 -1.21
C ALA A 189 7.63 5.75 0.06
N ASN A 190 8.94 5.55 -0.09
CA ASN A 190 9.86 5.35 1.03
C ASN A 190 9.97 6.62 1.89
N PRO A 191 10.51 6.52 3.12
CA PRO A 191 10.67 7.67 3.99
C PRO A 191 11.43 8.83 3.33
N ASN A 192 10.97 10.05 3.55
CA ASN A 192 11.53 11.27 2.97
C ASN A 192 11.59 11.28 1.43
N THR A 193 10.48 10.92 0.79
CA THR A 193 10.39 10.82 -0.67
C THR A 193 9.35 11.80 -1.21
N PHE A 194 9.70 12.49 -2.28
CA PHE A 194 8.81 13.30 -3.10
C PHE A 194 8.43 12.54 -4.37
N VAL A 195 7.14 12.50 -4.68
CA VAL A 195 6.60 11.93 -5.92
C VAL A 195 6.40 13.06 -6.91
N LEU A 196 7.00 12.93 -8.09
CA LEU A 196 6.98 13.94 -9.15
C LEU A 196 5.56 14.38 -9.52
N PRO A 197 5.35 15.66 -9.86
CA PRO A 197 4.08 16.14 -10.40
C PRO A 197 3.70 15.38 -11.67
N HIS A 198 2.47 14.90 -11.72
CA HIS A 198 1.88 14.22 -12.88
C HIS A 198 0.36 14.39 -12.88
N HIS A 199 -0.26 14.35 -14.05
CA HIS A 199 -1.71 14.18 -14.17
C HIS A 199 -2.03 12.84 -14.83
N CYS A 200 -3.28 12.42 -14.73
CA CYS A 200 -3.75 11.13 -15.23
C CYS A 200 -5.07 11.35 -15.99
N ASP A 201 -5.29 10.59 -17.05
CA ASP A 201 -6.56 10.55 -17.78
C ASP A 201 -7.61 9.66 -17.09
N ALA A 202 -7.69 9.78 -15.76
CA ALA A 202 -8.64 9.05 -14.93
C ALA A 202 -9.09 9.86 -13.73
N GLU A 203 -10.34 9.65 -13.36
CA GLU A 203 -10.88 10.05 -12.07
C GLU A 203 -10.29 9.17 -10.97
N LYS A 204 -9.81 9.76 -9.88
CA LYS A 204 -9.08 9.03 -8.84
C LYS A 204 -9.69 9.18 -7.45
N ILE A 205 -9.73 8.08 -6.70
CA ILE A 205 -9.87 8.08 -5.24
C ILE A 205 -8.58 7.52 -4.65
N TYR A 206 -7.85 8.35 -3.89
CA TYR A 206 -6.70 7.95 -3.09
C TYR A 206 -7.19 7.59 -1.68
N LEU A 207 -6.89 6.38 -1.21
CA LEU A 207 -7.15 5.93 0.15
C LEU A 207 -5.82 5.56 0.81
N VAL A 208 -5.42 6.32 1.82
CA VAL A 208 -4.17 6.05 2.54
C VAL A 208 -4.34 4.85 3.45
N THR A 209 -3.50 3.84 3.25
CA THR A 209 -3.56 2.56 3.97
C THR A 209 -2.47 2.44 5.03
N ASN A 210 -1.33 3.11 4.84
CA ASN A 210 -0.22 3.11 5.80
C ASN A 210 0.60 4.41 5.71
N GLY A 211 1.21 4.81 6.84
CA GLY A 211 2.14 5.94 6.91
C GLY A 211 1.45 7.30 6.80
N ARG A 212 2.26 8.36 6.65
CA ARG A 212 1.78 9.74 6.56
C ARG A 212 2.50 10.55 5.51
N GLY A 213 1.82 11.55 4.95
CA GLY A 213 2.40 12.40 3.92
C GLY A 213 1.61 13.68 3.65
N THR A 214 2.04 14.42 2.64
CA THR A 214 1.26 15.47 1.99
C THR A 214 0.83 14.99 0.62
N LEU A 215 -0.46 15.14 0.28
CA LEU A 215 -0.98 15.00 -1.07
C LEU A 215 -1.43 16.38 -1.54
N THR A 216 -0.82 16.88 -2.61
CA THR A 216 -1.19 18.17 -3.20
C THR A 216 -1.60 17.96 -4.65
N PHE A 217 -2.68 18.61 -5.07
CA PHE A 217 -3.08 18.62 -6.46
C PHE A 217 -3.59 19.98 -6.91
N LEU A 218 -3.44 20.23 -8.20
CA LEU A 218 -3.83 21.47 -8.86
C LEU A 218 -5.09 21.18 -9.68
N THR A 219 -6.18 21.84 -9.32
CA THR A 219 -7.39 21.93 -10.14
C THR A 219 -7.26 23.12 -11.11
N HIS A 220 -8.23 23.32 -12.01
CA HIS A 220 -8.24 24.49 -12.89
C HIS A 220 -8.43 25.82 -12.14
N GLU A 221 -8.96 25.77 -10.92
CA GLU A 221 -9.24 26.94 -10.08
C GLU A 221 -8.20 27.13 -8.97
N ASN A 222 -7.89 26.06 -8.23
CA ASN A 222 -7.18 26.13 -6.94
C ASN A 222 -6.14 25.03 -6.77
N LYS A 223 -5.15 25.32 -5.92
CA LYS A 223 -4.24 24.34 -5.32
C LYS A 223 -4.88 23.78 -4.05
N GLU A 224 -5.00 22.46 -3.97
CA GLU A 224 -5.52 21.74 -2.81
C GLU A 224 -4.39 20.92 -2.18
N SER A 225 -4.19 21.01 -0.88
CA SER A 225 -3.10 20.33 -0.18
C SER A 225 -3.57 19.73 1.13
N TYR A 226 -3.38 18.43 1.29
CA TYR A 226 -3.85 17.69 2.46
C TYR A 226 -2.73 16.90 3.13
N ASN A 227 -2.64 17.01 4.45
CA ASN A 227 -1.89 16.06 5.29
C ASN A 227 -2.69 14.77 5.36
N VAL A 228 -2.10 13.68 4.89
CA VAL A 228 -2.74 12.39 4.77
C VAL A 228 -2.15 11.39 5.78
N VAL A 229 -3.03 10.60 6.39
CA VAL A 229 -2.75 9.54 7.36
C VAL A 229 -3.68 8.35 7.07
N PRO A 230 -3.50 7.17 7.68
CA PRO A 230 -4.36 6.02 7.37
C PRO A 230 -5.84 6.36 7.55
N GLY A 231 -6.65 5.95 6.57
CA GLY A 231 -8.08 6.26 6.51
C GLY A 231 -8.44 7.55 5.78
N VAL A 232 -7.48 8.43 5.48
CA VAL A 232 -7.75 9.63 4.67
C VAL A 232 -8.07 9.20 3.23
N VAL A 233 -9.22 9.66 2.75
CA VAL A 233 -9.72 9.52 1.39
C VAL A 233 -9.63 10.87 0.71
N VAL A 234 -9.01 10.92 -0.48
CA VAL A 234 -8.91 12.12 -1.31
C VAL A 234 -9.43 11.83 -2.71
N ARG A 235 -10.42 12.60 -3.15
CA ARG A 235 -10.91 12.61 -4.52
C ARG A 235 -10.06 13.56 -5.35
N VAL A 236 -9.42 13.05 -6.41
CA VAL A 236 -8.62 13.87 -7.33
C VAL A 236 -9.24 13.80 -8.72
N PRO A 237 -9.77 14.93 -9.25
CA PRO A 237 -10.38 14.98 -10.58
C PRO A 237 -9.42 14.60 -11.71
N ALA A 238 -9.94 14.03 -12.80
CA ALA A 238 -9.18 13.72 -14.01
C ALA A 238 -8.49 14.99 -14.55
N GLY A 239 -7.26 14.83 -15.06
CA GLY A 239 -6.45 15.96 -15.53
C GLY A 239 -5.81 16.82 -14.43
N SER A 240 -6.14 16.62 -13.14
CA SER A 240 -5.49 17.37 -12.06
C SER A 240 -4.03 16.94 -11.89
N THR A 241 -3.11 17.91 -11.85
CA THR A 241 -1.69 17.62 -11.60
C THR A 241 -1.48 17.39 -10.11
N VAL A 242 -1.07 16.18 -9.74
CA VAL A 242 -0.85 15.73 -8.37
C VAL A 242 0.64 15.50 -8.10
N TYR A 243 1.07 15.83 -6.88
CA TYR A 243 2.37 15.44 -6.33
C TYR A 243 2.21 15.08 -4.85
N LEU A 244 3.13 14.27 -4.35
CA LEU A 244 3.08 13.74 -2.98
C LEU A 244 4.42 13.90 -2.28
N ALA A 245 4.40 13.99 -0.96
CA ALA A 245 5.60 13.90 -0.13
C ALA A 245 5.35 12.97 1.05
N ASN A 246 6.17 11.93 1.21
CA ASN A 246 6.22 11.15 2.45
C ASN A 246 6.94 11.99 3.51
N GLN A 247 6.21 12.33 4.57
CA GLN A 247 6.71 13.17 5.67
C GLN A 247 7.47 12.39 6.74
N ASP A 248 7.38 11.06 6.71
CA ASP A 248 7.96 10.21 7.73
C ASP A 248 9.44 9.90 7.45
N ASN A 249 10.18 9.62 8.51
CA ASN A 249 11.60 9.26 8.45
C ASN A 249 11.85 7.75 8.60
N LYS A 250 10.83 6.97 8.94
CA LYS A 250 10.90 5.53 9.18
C LYS A 250 9.86 4.75 8.39
N GLU A 251 8.64 5.25 8.27
CA GLU A 251 7.53 4.51 7.66
C GLU A 251 7.33 4.83 6.17
N LYS A 252 7.00 3.79 5.39
CA LYS A 252 6.55 3.96 4.00
C LYS A 252 5.13 4.54 3.99
N LEU A 253 4.88 5.48 3.10
CA LEU A 253 3.53 5.93 2.76
C LEU A 253 2.97 4.97 1.70
N ILE A 254 1.86 4.31 2.01
CA ILE A 254 1.17 3.38 1.11
C ILE A 254 -0.24 3.91 0.85
N ILE A 255 -0.57 4.05 -0.43
CA ILE A 255 -1.86 4.58 -0.87
C ILE A 255 -2.46 3.65 -1.91
N ALA A 256 -3.67 3.16 -1.63
CA ALA A 256 -4.49 2.48 -2.62
C ALA A 256 -5.22 3.53 -3.46
N VAL A 257 -5.16 3.39 -4.77
CA VAL A 257 -5.77 4.35 -5.70
C VAL A 257 -6.72 3.60 -6.63
N LEU A 258 -8.01 3.95 -6.55
CA LEU A 258 -8.99 3.53 -7.53
C LEU A 258 -9.03 4.56 -8.66
N HIS A 259 -8.88 4.08 -9.88
CA HIS A 259 -8.93 4.87 -11.11
C HIS A 259 -10.20 4.51 -11.89
N ARG A 260 -10.87 5.52 -12.43
CA ARG A 260 -11.91 5.38 -13.46
C ARG A 260 -11.45 6.19 -14.69
N PRO A 261 -10.83 5.54 -15.69
CA PRO A 261 -10.31 6.24 -16.85
C PRO A 261 -11.41 6.92 -17.66
N VAL A 262 -11.10 8.06 -18.27
CA VAL A 262 -12.07 8.85 -19.03
C VAL A 262 -12.04 8.58 -20.54
N ASN A 263 -10.96 7.97 -21.04
CA ASN A 263 -10.78 7.65 -22.45
C ASN A 263 -11.20 6.21 -22.76
N ASN A 264 -10.39 5.25 -22.32
CA ASN A 264 -10.55 3.84 -22.66
C ASN A 264 -10.85 3.01 -21.39
N PRO A 265 -11.98 2.27 -21.34
CA PRO A 265 -12.32 1.45 -20.18
C PRO A 265 -11.18 0.53 -19.74
N GLY A 266 -10.74 0.74 -18.50
CA GLY A 266 -9.69 -0.06 -17.89
C GLY A 266 -8.28 0.25 -18.37
N GLN A 267 -8.04 1.36 -19.05
CA GLN A 267 -6.70 1.82 -19.44
C GLN A 267 -6.52 3.30 -19.07
N PHE A 268 -5.43 3.62 -18.39
CA PHE A 268 -5.06 4.99 -18.03
C PHE A 268 -3.55 5.17 -18.13
N GLU A 269 -3.13 6.41 -18.38
CA GLU A 269 -1.75 6.82 -18.52
C GLU A 269 -1.40 7.97 -17.57
N GLU A 270 -0.14 7.97 -17.11
CA GLU A 270 0.41 9.02 -16.25
C GLU A 270 1.22 10.00 -17.11
N PHE A 271 0.85 11.28 -17.06
CA PHE A 271 1.44 12.34 -17.87
C PHE A 271 2.29 13.26 -17.01
N PHE A 272 3.59 13.26 -17.27
CA PHE A 272 4.57 14.01 -16.47
C PHE A 272 4.94 15.33 -17.15
N PRO A 273 4.62 16.51 -16.59
CA PRO A 273 5.16 17.79 -17.06
C PRO A 273 6.64 17.95 -16.72
N ALA A 274 7.10 17.30 -15.65
CA ALA A 274 8.48 17.33 -15.18
C ALA A 274 9.04 15.91 -15.15
N GLY A 275 10.28 15.75 -15.59
CA GLY A 275 10.91 14.44 -15.73
C GLY A 275 12.08 14.51 -16.69
N SER A 276 12.97 13.52 -16.62
CA SER A 276 14.13 13.44 -17.50
C SER A 276 13.89 12.39 -18.59
N GLN A 277 14.35 11.15 -18.35
CA GLN A 277 14.16 10.02 -19.28
C GLN A 277 13.10 9.03 -18.78
N ARG A 278 13.06 8.77 -17.47
CA ARG A 278 12.07 7.89 -16.83
C ARG A 278 11.64 8.52 -15.51
N PRO A 279 10.40 9.07 -15.41
CA PRO A 279 9.50 9.36 -16.53
C PRO A 279 10.04 10.48 -17.44
N GLN A 280 9.70 10.43 -18.73
CA GLN A 280 9.99 11.51 -19.68
C GLN A 280 8.93 12.61 -19.56
N SER A 281 9.34 13.88 -19.58
CA SER A 281 8.38 14.98 -19.66
C SER A 281 7.66 14.98 -21.02
N TYR A 282 6.32 15.05 -21.01
CA TYR A 282 5.54 15.16 -22.26
C TYR A 282 5.81 16.48 -23.00
N LEU A 283 6.35 17.51 -22.33
CA LEU A 283 6.73 18.77 -22.98
C LEU A 283 7.80 18.55 -24.04
N ARG A 284 8.63 17.50 -23.90
CA ARG A 284 9.66 17.11 -24.88
C ARG A 284 9.09 16.54 -26.18
N ALA A 285 7.81 16.20 -26.21
CA ALA A 285 7.15 15.68 -27.41
C ALA A 285 6.71 16.81 -28.37
N PHE A 286 6.54 18.05 -27.88
CA PHE A 286 6.21 19.19 -28.72
C PHE A 286 7.42 19.64 -29.54
N SER A 287 7.17 20.15 -30.76
CA SER A 287 8.23 20.68 -31.60
C SER A 287 8.81 21.97 -31.00
N ARG A 288 10.07 22.23 -31.30
CA ARG A 288 10.76 23.47 -30.89
C ARG A 288 10.04 24.72 -31.41
N GLU A 289 9.50 24.64 -32.63
CA GLU A 289 8.69 25.69 -33.24
C GLU A 289 7.45 26.06 -32.42
N ILE A 290 6.92 25.15 -31.60
CA ILE A 290 5.83 25.42 -30.66
C ILE A 290 6.37 25.88 -29.31
N LEU A 291 7.38 25.19 -28.77
CA LEU A 291 7.88 25.45 -27.42
C LEU A 291 8.58 26.81 -27.28
N GLU A 292 9.40 27.20 -28.26
CA GLU A 292 10.14 28.47 -28.20
C GLU A 292 9.21 29.69 -28.08
N PRO A 293 8.20 29.88 -28.95
CA PRO A 293 7.27 31.00 -28.80
C PRO A 293 6.34 30.83 -27.59
N ALA A 294 5.91 29.61 -27.25
CA ALA A 294 5.02 29.38 -26.10
C ALA A 294 5.68 29.74 -24.76
N PHE A 295 6.96 29.41 -24.59
CA PHE A 295 7.74 29.74 -23.39
C PHE A 295 8.54 31.05 -23.52
N ASN A 296 8.52 31.69 -24.70
CA ASN A 296 9.35 32.85 -25.03
C ASN A 296 10.83 32.64 -24.64
N THR A 297 11.37 31.46 -24.96
CA THR A 297 12.66 30.97 -24.47
C THR A 297 13.38 30.17 -25.56
N ARG A 298 14.72 30.23 -25.61
CA ARG A 298 15.52 29.52 -26.63
C ARG A 298 15.57 28.01 -26.38
N SER A 299 15.69 27.23 -27.46
CA SER A 299 15.81 25.76 -27.40
C SER A 299 16.89 25.26 -26.44
N GLU A 300 18.05 25.91 -26.33
CA GLU A 300 19.11 25.42 -25.44
C GLU A 300 18.71 25.47 -23.96
N GLN A 301 17.98 26.53 -23.57
CA GLN A 301 17.49 26.70 -22.19
C GLN A 301 16.32 25.73 -21.89
N LEU A 302 15.48 25.46 -22.90
CA LEU A 302 14.43 24.44 -22.79
C LEU A 302 15.03 23.03 -22.66
N ASP A 303 16.07 22.74 -23.44
CA ASP A 303 16.80 21.48 -23.35
C ASP A 303 17.44 21.33 -21.96
N GLU A 304 17.97 22.41 -21.36
CA GLU A 304 18.48 22.39 -19.98
C GLU A 304 17.36 22.11 -18.96
N LEU A 305 16.21 22.78 -19.07
CA LEU A 305 15.04 22.58 -18.20
C LEU A 305 14.54 21.14 -18.24
N PHE A 306 14.51 20.51 -19.42
CA PHE A 306 14.06 19.13 -19.61
C PHE A 306 15.15 18.07 -19.37
N GLY A 307 16.30 18.47 -18.82
CA GLY A 307 17.40 17.56 -18.47
C GLY A 307 18.19 17.09 -19.69
N GLY A 308 18.74 18.04 -20.45
CA GLY A 308 19.44 17.85 -21.72
C GLY A 308 20.46 16.71 -21.77
N ARG A 309 20.90 16.36 -22.99
CA ARG A 309 21.74 15.19 -23.34
C ARG A 309 23.05 15.02 -22.53
N GLN A 310 23.47 16.01 -21.74
CA GLN A 310 24.70 15.99 -20.92
C GLN A 310 24.48 15.62 -19.44
N SER A 311 23.27 15.27 -19.02
CA SER A 311 22.94 14.91 -17.62
C SER A 311 23.33 13.48 -17.20
N HIS A 312 24.23 12.79 -17.91
CA HIS A 312 24.75 11.47 -17.54
C HIS A 312 25.52 11.44 -16.19
N ARG A 313 25.85 12.61 -15.60
CA ARG A 313 26.63 12.71 -14.35
C ARG A 313 25.83 12.94 -13.07
N ARG A 314 24.48 13.03 -13.12
CA ARG A 314 23.64 13.13 -11.91
C ARG A 314 22.75 11.90 -11.79
N GLN A 315 23.25 10.86 -11.13
CA GLN A 315 22.46 9.68 -10.76
C GLN A 315 21.48 9.98 -9.61
N GLN A 316 21.76 10.99 -8.79
CA GLN A 316 20.84 11.46 -7.74
C GLN A 316 19.72 12.32 -8.36
N GLY A 317 18.50 11.78 -8.43
CA GLY A 317 17.29 12.53 -8.83
C GLY A 317 16.63 12.12 -10.15
N GLN A 318 16.90 10.91 -10.65
CA GLN A 318 16.16 10.31 -11.76
C GLN A 318 14.99 9.48 -11.21
N GLY A 319 13.86 9.44 -11.92
CA GLY A 319 12.67 8.70 -11.47
C GLY A 319 11.49 9.56 -11.01
N MET A 320 10.32 8.91 -10.94
CA MET A 320 9.08 9.40 -10.33
C MET A 320 9.26 9.67 -8.83
N PHE A 321 10.06 8.86 -8.13
CA PHE A 321 10.27 8.92 -6.69
C PHE A 321 11.65 9.51 -6.38
N ARG A 322 11.67 10.71 -5.81
CA ARG A 322 12.90 11.47 -5.51
C ARG A 322 13.12 11.60 -4.03
N LYS A 323 14.36 11.47 -3.57
CA LYS A 323 14.69 11.81 -2.18
C LYS A 323 14.46 13.30 -1.95
N ALA A 324 13.82 13.64 -0.84
CA ALA A 324 13.61 15.01 -0.40
C ALA A 324 14.22 15.24 0.98
N SER A 325 14.77 16.43 1.21
CA SER A 325 15.24 16.83 2.54
C SER A 325 14.05 17.12 3.46
N GLN A 326 14.31 17.09 4.76
CA GLN A 326 13.29 17.41 5.76
C GLN A 326 12.79 18.86 5.62
N GLU A 327 13.65 19.79 5.24
CA GLU A 327 13.30 21.19 4.98
C GLU A 327 12.36 21.31 3.76
N GLN A 328 12.67 20.58 2.67
CA GLN A 328 11.82 20.54 1.48
C GLN A 328 10.44 19.95 1.79
N ILE A 329 10.39 18.85 2.53
CA ILE A 329 9.14 18.20 2.95
C ILE A 329 8.31 19.14 3.82
N ARG A 330 8.93 19.82 4.80
CA ARG A 330 8.24 20.80 5.65
C ARG A 330 7.68 21.96 4.83
N ALA A 331 8.44 22.46 3.85
CA ALA A 331 7.95 23.51 2.95
C ALA A 331 6.72 23.05 2.15
N LEU A 332 6.71 21.80 1.68
CA LEU A 332 5.56 21.22 0.96
C LEU A 332 4.32 21.02 1.84
N SER A 333 4.50 20.79 3.15
CA SER A 333 3.41 20.57 4.10
C SER A 333 2.87 21.84 4.78
N GLN A 334 3.52 23.00 4.62
CA GLN A 334 3.18 24.24 5.35
C GLN A 334 1.72 24.68 5.15
N GLU A 335 1.21 24.59 3.94
CA GLU A 335 -0.15 25.01 3.58
C GLU A 335 -1.17 23.85 3.59
N ALA A 336 -0.75 22.65 4.03
CA ALA A 336 -1.59 21.47 3.96
C ALA A 336 -2.59 21.43 5.12
N THR A 337 -3.88 21.25 4.81
CA THR A 337 -4.92 21.05 5.84
C THR A 337 -5.03 19.57 6.21
N SER A 338 -5.57 19.25 7.39
CA SER A 338 -5.75 17.85 7.81
C SER A 338 -7.24 17.48 7.68
N PRO A 339 -7.61 16.56 6.77
CA PRO A 339 -9.00 16.18 6.59
C PRO A 339 -9.61 15.61 7.88
N ARG A 340 -10.78 16.15 8.25
CA ARG A 340 -11.55 15.71 9.44
C ARG A 340 -12.81 14.94 9.02
N GLU A 341 -13.85 15.00 9.85
CA GLU A 341 -15.17 14.42 9.57
C GLU A 341 -15.86 15.05 8.34
N LYS A 342 -17.04 14.51 7.99
CA LYS A 342 -17.85 14.70 6.75
C LYS A 342 -17.94 16.08 6.09
N SER A 343 -17.63 17.20 6.76
CA SER A 343 -18.07 18.53 6.31
C SER A 343 -17.00 19.61 6.17
N GLY A 344 -15.72 19.31 6.42
CA GLY A 344 -14.67 20.34 6.39
C GLY A 344 -14.10 20.65 5.00
N GLU A 345 -13.81 19.61 4.21
CA GLU A 345 -12.94 19.72 3.03
C GLU A 345 -13.66 19.33 1.74
N ARG A 346 -13.40 20.07 0.65
CA ARG A 346 -14.07 19.91 -0.65
C ARG A 346 -13.76 18.57 -1.32
N PHE A 347 -12.56 18.02 -1.09
CA PHE A 347 -12.07 16.84 -1.81
C PHE A 347 -11.63 15.70 -0.90
N ALA A 348 -11.56 15.91 0.41
CA ALA A 348 -10.99 14.93 1.32
C ALA A 348 -11.84 14.72 2.58
N PHE A 349 -11.71 13.56 3.19
CA PHE A 349 -12.24 13.25 4.52
C PHE A 349 -11.45 12.09 5.12
N ASN A 350 -11.52 11.88 6.43
CA ASN A 350 -10.98 10.67 7.03
C ASN A 350 -12.11 9.68 7.34
N LEU A 351 -12.06 8.49 6.73
CA LEU A 351 -13.03 7.41 6.90
C LEU A 351 -13.01 6.84 8.32
N LEU A 352 -11.82 6.71 8.92
CA LEU A 352 -11.64 6.10 10.24
C LEU A 352 -11.98 7.06 11.40
N TYR A 353 -12.14 8.35 11.10
CA TYR A 353 -12.65 9.34 12.06
C TYR A 353 -14.18 9.41 12.08
N GLN A 354 -14.86 8.74 11.14
CA GLN A 354 -16.32 8.66 11.16
C GLN A 354 -16.77 7.66 12.23
N THR A 355 -18.01 7.80 12.68
CA THR A 355 -18.66 6.74 13.46
C THR A 355 -18.80 5.49 12.59
N PRO A 356 -18.32 4.31 13.05
CA PRO A 356 -18.47 3.07 12.31
C PRO A 356 -19.95 2.73 12.12
N ARG A 357 -20.30 2.18 10.96
CA ARG A 357 -21.67 1.76 10.62
C ARG A 357 -22.10 0.54 11.44
N TYR A 358 -21.15 -0.37 11.69
CA TYR A 358 -21.31 -1.51 12.59
C TYR A 358 -20.09 -1.58 13.51
N SER A 359 -20.30 -1.80 14.80
CA SER A 359 -19.21 -1.88 15.77
C SER A 359 -19.63 -2.72 16.96
N ASN A 360 -18.80 -3.68 17.33
CA ASN A 360 -18.95 -4.50 18.53
C ASN A 360 -17.59 -4.91 19.08
N GLN A 361 -17.58 -5.87 20.02
CA GLN A 361 -16.35 -6.40 20.63
C GLN A 361 -15.48 -7.19 19.64
N ASN A 362 -16.04 -7.63 18.52
CA ASN A 362 -15.38 -8.49 17.53
C ASN A 362 -14.79 -7.70 16.35
N GLY A 363 -15.25 -6.47 16.11
CA GLY A 363 -14.73 -5.63 15.04
C GLY A 363 -15.50 -4.35 14.79
N ARG A 364 -15.04 -3.61 13.78
CA ARG A 364 -15.60 -2.33 13.34
C ARG A 364 -15.67 -2.28 11.82
N PHE A 365 -16.77 -1.77 11.30
CA PHE A 365 -16.97 -1.53 9.87
C PHE A 365 -17.33 -0.08 9.63
N TYR A 366 -16.54 0.59 8.80
CA TYR A 366 -16.69 1.97 8.38
C TYR A 366 -17.13 2.00 6.92
N GLU A 367 -18.06 2.90 6.60
CA GLU A 367 -18.56 3.05 5.23
C GLU A 367 -18.85 4.52 4.93
N ALA A 368 -18.28 5.00 3.84
CA ALA A 368 -18.54 6.32 3.28
C ALA A 368 -19.21 6.16 1.92
N CYS A 369 -20.50 6.44 1.85
CA CYS A 369 -21.28 6.32 0.63
C CYS A 369 -21.44 7.67 -0.09
N PRO A 370 -21.59 7.68 -1.43
CA PRO A 370 -21.81 8.89 -2.22
C PRO A 370 -22.97 9.79 -1.77
N ARG A 371 -24.03 9.19 -1.20
CA ARG A 371 -25.18 9.95 -0.66
C ARG A 371 -24.75 10.92 0.44
N GLU A 372 -23.88 10.45 1.34
CA GLU A 372 -23.45 11.20 2.52
C GLU A 372 -22.16 12.00 2.28
N PHE A 373 -21.32 11.54 1.35
CA PHE A 373 -20.02 12.15 1.03
C PHE A 373 -20.03 12.68 -0.41
N ARG A 374 -20.18 14.00 -0.54
CA ARG A 374 -20.29 14.68 -1.85
C ARG A 374 -19.09 14.40 -2.76
N GLN A 375 -17.90 14.24 -2.16
CA GLN A 375 -16.63 13.96 -2.83
C GLN A 375 -16.65 12.64 -3.62
N LEU A 376 -17.55 11.72 -3.27
CA LEU A 376 -17.66 10.40 -3.88
C LEU A 376 -18.77 10.31 -4.94
N ARG A 377 -19.59 11.36 -5.10
CA ARG A 377 -20.75 11.34 -6.01
C ARG A 377 -20.35 11.16 -7.46
N ASP A 378 -19.43 11.98 -7.96
CA ASP A 378 -19.14 12.00 -9.40
C ASP A 378 -18.57 10.69 -9.93
N ILE A 379 -17.81 9.97 -9.10
CA ILE A 379 -17.25 8.66 -9.42
C ILE A 379 -18.17 7.50 -9.03
N ASN A 380 -19.21 7.76 -8.23
CA ASN A 380 -20.26 6.80 -7.86
C ASN A 380 -19.72 5.56 -7.11
N VAL A 381 -18.79 5.79 -6.19
CA VAL A 381 -18.06 4.74 -5.44
C VAL A 381 -18.23 4.93 -3.94
N THR A 382 -18.54 3.85 -3.23
CA THR A 382 -18.43 3.78 -1.77
C THR A 382 -17.00 3.45 -1.36
N VAL A 383 -16.49 4.04 -0.28
CA VAL A 383 -15.24 3.62 0.36
C VAL A 383 -15.56 3.00 1.71
N SER A 384 -15.00 1.82 2.00
CA SER A 384 -15.22 1.10 3.26
C SER A 384 -13.92 0.65 3.91
N ALA A 385 -13.95 0.45 5.23
CA ALA A 385 -12.88 -0.18 5.98
C ALA A 385 -13.45 -1.19 6.97
N LEU A 386 -12.89 -2.39 6.99
CA LEU A 386 -13.23 -3.44 7.94
C LEU A 386 -12.04 -3.71 8.85
N GLN A 387 -12.29 -3.74 10.15
CA GLN A 387 -11.33 -4.11 11.18
C GLN A 387 -11.93 -5.27 11.97
N LEU A 388 -11.40 -6.47 11.79
CA LEU A 388 -11.79 -7.66 12.55
C LEU A 388 -10.70 -8.01 13.54
N ASN A 389 -11.11 -8.32 14.78
CA ASN A 389 -10.21 -8.90 15.75
C ASN A 389 -9.88 -10.35 15.37
N GLN A 390 -8.76 -10.88 15.85
CA GLN A 390 -8.38 -12.27 15.63
C GLN A 390 -9.52 -13.24 16.00
N GLY A 391 -9.75 -14.25 15.17
CA GLY A 391 -10.81 -15.25 15.34
C GLY A 391 -12.24 -14.72 15.06
N SER A 392 -12.41 -13.42 14.81
CA SER A 392 -13.72 -12.83 14.52
C SER A 392 -14.20 -13.10 13.10
N ILE A 393 -15.52 -13.08 12.94
CA ILE A 393 -16.22 -13.27 11.68
C ILE A 393 -17.00 -12.00 11.35
N PHE A 394 -16.86 -11.49 10.13
CA PHE A 394 -17.86 -10.58 9.57
C PHE A 394 -18.98 -11.42 8.97
N VAL A 395 -20.08 -11.51 9.72
CA VAL A 395 -21.18 -12.45 9.47
C VAL A 395 -21.65 -12.47 8.01
N PRO A 396 -22.12 -13.63 7.51
CA PRO A 396 -22.58 -13.78 6.13
C PRO A 396 -23.58 -12.69 5.73
N HIS A 397 -23.28 -12.03 4.61
CA HIS A 397 -24.09 -10.94 4.06
C HIS A 397 -23.89 -10.84 2.55
N TYR A 398 -24.76 -10.09 1.88
CA TYR A 398 -24.57 -9.70 0.48
C TYR A 398 -24.87 -8.21 0.30
N ASN A 399 -24.39 -7.65 -0.80
CA ASN A 399 -24.64 -6.27 -1.19
C ASN A 399 -25.69 -6.25 -2.30
N SER A 400 -26.76 -5.46 -2.17
CA SER A 400 -27.86 -5.49 -3.15
C SER A 400 -27.46 -5.04 -4.56
N LYS A 401 -26.52 -4.10 -4.67
CA LYS A 401 -26.21 -3.43 -5.95
C LYS A 401 -24.72 -3.22 -6.21
N ALA A 402 -23.91 -3.04 -5.17
CA ALA A 402 -22.51 -2.69 -5.33
C ALA A 402 -21.62 -3.94 -5.43
N THR A 403 -20.69 -3.91 -6.39
CA THR A 403 -19.56 -4.85 -6.42
C THR A 403 -18.42 -4.25 -5.60
N PHE A 404 -17.94 -4.98 -4.60
CA PHE A 404 -16.85 -4.52 -3.74
C PHE A 404 -15.50 -5.07 -4.21
N VAL A 405 -14.53 -4.20 -4.42
CA VAL A 405 -13.12 -4.56 -4.60
C VAL A 405 -12.43 -4.33 -3.26
N VAL A 406 -12.05 -5.42 -2.57
CA VAL A 406 -11.54 -5.41 -1.20
C VAL A 406 -10.03 -5.67 -1.22
N LEU A 407 -9.24 -4.76 -0.65
CA LEU A 407 -7.80 -4.89 -0.42
C LEU A 407 -7.53 -5.31 1.02
N VAL A 408 -6.64 -6.29 1.20
CA VAL A 408 -6.13 -6.68 2.52
C VAL A 408 -4.95 -5.78 2.91
N ASN A 409 -5.13 -4.99 3.97
CA ASN A 409 -4.15 -4.02 4.43
C ASN A 409 -3.17 -4.63 5.43
N GLU A 410 -3.67 -5.48 6.33
CA GLU A 410 -2.92 -6.05 7.45
C GLU A 410 -3.55 -7.38 7.91
N GLY A 411 -2.70 -8.30 8.33
CA GLY A 411 -3.09 -9.59 8.89
C GLY A 411 -3.47 -10.64 7.87
N ASN A 412 -3.90 -11.79 8.39
CA ASN A 412 -4.29 -12.95 7.62
C ASN A 412 -5.70 -13.42 8.00
N GLY A 413 -6.38 -14.04 7.05
CA GLY A 413 -7.71 -14.58 7.23
C GLY A 413 -8.15 -15.39 6.02
N TYR A 414 -9.46 -15.60 5.90
CA TYR A 414 -10.04 -16.21 4.71
C TYR A 414 -11.41 -15.62 4.41
N VAL A 415 -11.84 -15.83 3.17
CA VAL A 415 -13.17 -15.47 2.69
C VAL A 415 -13.87 -16.72 2.19
N GLU A 416 -15.16 -16.83 2.50
CA GLU A 416 -16.06 -17.76 1.83
C GLU A 416 -17.16 -16.97 1.14
N MET A 417 -17.39 -17.29 -0.13
CA MET A 417 -18.42 -16.65 -0.97
C MET A 417 -19.24 -17.72 -1.67
N VAL A 418 -20.53 -17.48 -1.80
CA VAL A 418 -21.48 -18.34 -2.49
C VAL A 418 -21.68 -17.79 -3.90
N SER A 419 -21.39 -18.60 -4.92
CA SER A 419 -21.59 -18.23 -6.33
C SER A 419 -22.65 -19.11 -7.00
N PRO A 420 -23.61 -18.53 -7.73
CA PRO A 420 -24.51 -19.26 -8.62
C PRO A 420 -23.83 -19.60 -9.97
N HIS A 421 -22.86 -18.81 -10.41
CA HIS A 421 -22.13 -19.00 -11.66
C HIS A 421 -20.71 -19.45 -11.34
N LEU A 422 -20.33 -20.67 -11.70
CA LEU A 422 -18.92 -21.02 -11.81
C LEU A 422 -18.58 -21.14 -13.28
N PRO A 423 -17.51 -20.49 -13.75
CA PRO A 423 -16.90 -20.92 -14.99
C PRO A 423 -16.51 -22.39 -14.87
N ARG A 424 -16.74 -23.16 -15.94
CA ARG A 424 -16.10 -24.46 -16.11
C ARG A 424 -14.60 -24.28 -15.88
N GLN A 425 -13.94 -25.25 -15.25
CA GLN A 425 -12.50 -25.43 -15.41
C GLN A 425 -12.29 -25.70 -16.91
N SER A 426 -11.92 -24.69 -17.69
CA SER A 426 -11.50 -24.92 -19.06
C SER A 426 -10.15 -25.61 -19.01
N SER A 427 -10.11 -26.90 -19.32
CA SER A 427 -8.99 -27.44 -20.05
C SER A 427 -8.85 -26.60 -21.33
N TYR A 428 -7.68 -26.03 -21.54
CA TYR A 428 -7.35 -25.24 -22.73
C TYR A 428 -7.54 -26.09 -23.99
N GLU A 429 -8.71 -25.98 -24.62
CA GLU A 429 -8.89 -26.28 -26.03
C GLU A 429 -9.60 -25.05 -26.62
N GLU A 430 -8.76 -24.13 -27.14
CA GLU A 430 -9.19 -23.06 -28.02
C GLU A 430 -9.61 -23.71 -29.34
N GLU A 431 -10.90 -23.68 -29.66
CA GLU A 431 -11.49 -23.47 -30.99
C GLU A 431 -13.02 -23.67 -30.87
N GLU A 432 -13.80 -22.82 -31.58
CA GLU A 432 -15.29 -22.79 -31.66
C GLU A 432 -16.05 -21.85 -30.70
N GLU A 433 -15.76 -20.54 -30.78
CA GLU A 433 -16.42 -19.47 -29.99
C GLU A 433 -17.78 -18.95 -30.54
N GLN A 434 -18.56 -19.70 -31.33
CA GLN A 434 -19.88 -19.20 -31.79
C GLN A 434 -21.06 -20.16 -31.62
N GLU A 435 -20.83 -21.46 -31.45
CA GLU A 435 -21.92 -22.42 -31.19
C GLU A 435 -22.09 -22.76 -29.69
N GLN A 436 -21.09 -22.46 -28.85
CA GLN A 436 -21.10 -22.79 -27.41
C GLN A 436 -21.89 -21.81 -26.52
N GLU A 437 -22.14 -20.56 -26.95
CA GLU A 437 -22.87 -19.57 -26.11
C GLU A 437 -24.35 -19.96 -25.93
N GLN A 438 -25.00 -20.50 -26.97
CA GLN A 438 -26.42 -20.89 -26.89
C GLN A 438 -26.64 -22.17 -26.06
N GLU A 439 -25.69 -23.12 -26.08
CA GLU A 439 -25.76 -24.30 -25.21
C GLU A 439 -25.41 -23.97 -23.75
N GLN A 440 -24.50 -23.02 -23.51
CA GLN A 440 -24.19 -22.53 -22.16
C GLN A 440 -25.38 -21.80 -21.52
N GLU A 441 -26.08 -20.93 -22.25
CA GLU A 441 -27.29 -20.27 -21.74
C GLU A 441 -28.38 -21.30 -21.37
N GLN A 442 -28.59 -22.33 -22.20
CA GLN A 442 -29.55 -23.40 -21.91
C GLN A 442 -29.12 -24.32 -20.75
N GLU A 443 -27.83 -24.59 -20.55
CA GLU A 443 -27.32 -25.32 -19.38
C GLU A 443 -27.37 -24.48 -18.09
N GLU A 444 -27.11 -23.17 -18.16
CA GLU A 444 -27.21 -22.25 -17.01
C GLU A 444 -28.66 -22.12 -16.52
N GLU A 445 -29.63 -22.02 -17.43
CA GLU A 445 -31.06 -22.04 -17.07
C GLU A 445 -31.46 -23.37 -16.40
N ARG A 446 -30.93 -24.51 -16.88
CA ARG A 446 -31.19 -25.85 -16.31
C ARG A 446 -30.56 -26.07 -14.93
N ARG A 447 -29.50 -25.34 -14.57
CA ARG A 447 -28.83 -25.41 -13.25
C ARG A 447 -29.21 -24.28 -12.29
N SER A 448 -30.20 -23.46 -12.66
CA SER A 448 -30.74 -22.42 -11.80
C SER A 448 -31.12 -22.98 -10.42
N GLY A 449 -30.61 -22.34 -9.36
CA GLY A 449 -30.82 -22.77 -7.97
C GLY A 449 -29.71 -23.64 -7.35
N GLN A 450 -28.67 -24.02 -8.09
CA GLN A 450 -27.47 -24.64 -7.50
C GLN A 450 -26.43 -23.59 -7.13
N TYR A 451 -25.85 -23.71 -5.93
CA TYR A 451 -24.80 -22.84 -5.45
C TYR A 451 -23.51 -23.60 -5.19
N ARG A 452 -22.38 -22.94 -5.40
CA ARG A 452 -21.08 -23.49 -5.05
C ARG A 452 -20.31 -22.54 -4.14
N LYS A 453 -19.53 -23.13 -3.26
CA LYS A 453 -18.66 -22.43 -2.33
C LYS A 453 -17.35 -22.06 -3.00
N ILE A 454 -17.02 -20.79 -2.97
CA ILE A 454 -15.71 -20.24 -3.30
C ILE A 454 -15.01 -19.92 -1.98
N ARG A 455 -13.80 -20.41 -1.80
CA ARG A 455 -12.99 -20.14 -0.61
C ARG A 455 -11.60 -19.68 -1.02
N SER A 456 -11.11 -18.62 -0.41
CA SER A 456 -9.74 -18.12 -0.60
C SER A 456 -9.12 -17.75 0.73
N GLN A 457 -7.83 -18.07 0.90
CA GLN A 457 -7.03 -17.46 1.96
C GLN A 457 -6.73 -16.02 1.56
N LEU A 458 -6.60 -15.15 2.56
CA LEU A 458 -6.37 -13.73 2.39
C LEU A 458 -5.13 -13.32 3.19
N SER A 459 -4.18 -12.73 2.49
CA SER A 459 -2.97 -12.16 3.08
C SER A 459 -2.76 -10.71 2.64
N ARG A 460 -1.92 -9.98 3.37
CA ARG A 460 -1.62 -8.58 3.08
C ARG A 460 -1.23 -8.36 1.60
N GLY A 461 -1.90 -7.41 0.96
CA GLY A 461 -1.69 -7.06 -0.45
C GLY A 461 -2.64 -7.78 -1.42
N ASP A 462 -3.38 -8.78 -0.98
CA ASP A 462 -4.37 -9.46 -1.81
C ASP A 462 -5.59 -8.59 -2.07
N ILE A 463 -6.21 -8.80 -3.23
CA ILE A 463 -7.50 -8.24 -3.59
C ILE A 463 -8.53 -9.37 -3.71
N PHE A 464 -9.71 -9.15 -3.15
CA PHE A 464 -10.87 -9.99 -3.36
C PHE A 464 -12.04 -9.18 -3.91
N VAL A 465 -12.65 -9.66 -4.99
CA VAL A 465 -13.82 -9.03 -5.61
C VAL A 465 -15.08 -9.74 -5.16
N VAL A 466 -16.02 -8.99 -4.59
CA VAL A 466 -17.34 -9.48 -4.16
C VAL A 466 -18.40 -8.87 -5.08
N PRO A 467 -18.94 -9.63 -6.06
CA PRO A 467 -20.03 -9.16 -6.90
C PRO A 467 -21.28 -8.81 -6.09
N ALA A 468 -22.14 -7.97 -6.67
CA ALA A 468 -23.46 -7.70 -6.10
C ALA A 468 -24.28 -9.00 -5.99
N ASN A 469 -25.05 -9.12 -4.92
CA ASN A 469 -25.92 -10.26 -4.59
C ASN A 469 -25.21 -11.60 -4.33
N PHE A 470 -23.89 -11.62 -4.19
CA PHE A 470 -23.15 -12.83 -3.81
C PHE A 470 -22.98 -12.86 -2.28
N PRO A 471 -23.58 -13.83 -1.56
CA PRO A 471 -23.37 -13.98 -0.12
C PRO A 471 -21.90 -14.24 0.18
N VAL A 472 -21.34 -13.47 1.10
CA VAL A 472 -19.92 -13.50 1.48
C VAL A 472 -19.75 -13.40 2.98
N THR A 473 -18.69 -14.00 3.50
CA THR A 473 -18.21 -13.83 4.88
C THR A 473 -16.70 -13.69 4.89
N PHE A 474 -16.18 -12.87 5.79
CA PHE A 474 -14.75 -12.69 6.01
C PHE A 474 -14.39 -13.11 7.42
N VAL A 475 -13.32 -13.86 7.57
CA VAL A 475 -12.91 -14.43 8.85
C VAL A 475 -11.45 -14.10 9.11
N ALA A 476 -11.17 -13.48 10.26
CA ALA A 476 -9.81 -13.25 10.71
C ALA A 476 -9.18 -14.55 11.20
N SER A 477 -7.87 -14.72 10.97
CA SER A 477 -7.13 -15.85 11.54
C SER A 477 -7.18 -15.85 13.07
N GLN A 478 -6.90 -16.98 13.70
CA GLN A 478 -6.94 -17.11 15.17
C GLN A 478 -5.87 -16.26 15.89
N ASN A 479 -4.82 -15.85 15.17
CA ASN A 479 -3.62 -15.27 15.76
C ASN A 479 -3.39 -13.80 15.39
N GLN A 480 -4.14 -13.27 14.42
CA GLN A 480 -3.93 -11.92 13.91
C GLN A 480 -5.26 -11.23 13.61
N ASN A 481 -5.32 -9.94 13.93
CA ASN A 481 -6.40 -9.07 13.48
C ASN A 481 -6.34 -8.94 11.95
N LEU A 482 -7.50 -8.82 11.31
CA LEU A 482 -7.60 -8.63 9.86
C LEU A 482 -8.12 -7.22 9.57
N ARG A 483 -7.34 -6.43 8.82
CA ARG A 483 -7.76 -5.10 8.38
C ARG A 483 -7.83 -5.04 6.87
N MET A 484 -8.97 -4.58 6.36
CA MET A 484 -9.24 -4.50 4.93
C MET A 484 -9.87 -3.16 4.59
N THR A 485 -9.63 -2.71 3.37
CA THR A 485 -10.26 -1.52 2.79
C THR A 485 -10.95 -1.91 1.50
N GLY A 486 -12.01 -1.21 1.12
CA GLY A 486 -12.81 -1.61 -0.03
C GLY A 486 -13.38 -0.44 -0.80
N PHE A 487 -13.54 -0.67 -2.11
CA PHE A 487 -14.25 0.22 -3.01
C PHE A 487 -15.52 -0.47 -3.50
N GLY A 488 -16.68 0.05 -3.09
CA GLY A 488 -17.99 -0.40 -3.57
C GLY A 488 -18.35 0.33 -4.86
N LEU A 489 -18.24 -0.35 -5.99
CA LEU A 489 -18.48 0.18 -7.33
C LEU A 489 -19.98 0.22 -7.65
N TYR A 490 -20.37 1.11 -8.57
CA TYR A 490 -21.75 1.21 -9.09
C TYR A 490 -22.83 1.55 -8.05
N ASN A 491 -22.51 2.35 -7.04
CA ASN A 491 -23.50 2.75 -6.04
C ASN A 491 -24.35 3.94 -6.54
N GLN A 492 -25.23 3.69 -7.53
CA GLN A 492 -26.01 4.70 -8.25
C GLN A 492 -26.63 5.78 -7.34
N ASN A 493 -26.22 7.03 -7.58
CA ASN A 493 -26.60 8.23 -6.81
C ASN A 493 -28.08 8.67 -6.86
N ILE A 494 -28.91 8.12 -7.74
CA ILE A 494 -30.13 8.82 -8.18
C ILE A 494 -31.43 8.12 -7.73
N ASN A 495 -31.38 6.87 -7.29
CA ASN A 495 -32.58 6.16 -6.80
C ASN A 495 -32.63 6.15 -5.25
N PRO A 496 -33.83 6.18 -4.63
CA PRO A 496 -33.96 5.92 -3.19
C PRO A 496 -33.37 4.55 -2.78
N ASP A 497 -33.32 3.62 -3.74
CA ASP A 497 -32.74 2.29 -3.61
C ASP A 497 -31.21 2.29 -3.83
N HIS A 498 -30.47 2.83 -2.87
CA HIS A 498 -29.01 2.75 -2.81
C HIS A 498 -28.52 1.31 -2.50
N ASN A 499 -27.21 1.06 -2.64
CA ASN A 499 -26.65 -0.22 -2.19
C ASN A 499 -26.94 -0.45 -0.70
N GLN A 500 -27.50 -1.61 -0.38
CA GLN A 500 -27.78 -2.05 0.98
C GLN A 500 -26.98 -3.31 1.27
N ARG A 501 -26.45 -3.40 2.50
CA ARG A 501 -25.83 -4.61 3.01
C ARG A 501 -26.89 -5.43 3.74
N ILE A 502 -27.23 -6.59 3.18
CA ILE A 502 -28.24 -7.48 3.73
C ILE A 502 -27.54 -8.65 4.42
N PHE A 503 -27.74 -8.74 5.71
CA PHE A 503 -27.18 -9.79 6.54
C PHE A 503 -28.06 -11.03 6.54
N VAL A 504 -27.42 -12.19 6.44
CA VAL A 504 -28.07 -13.52 6.47
C VAL A 504 -28.09 -14.07 7.89
N ALA A 505 -27.09 -13.74 8.70
CA ALA A 505 -26.97 -14.13 10.09
C ALA A 505 -26.63 -12.92 10.98
N GLY A 506 -26.69 -13.11 12.30
CA GLY A 506 -26.51 -12.04 13.28
C GLY A 506 -27.85 -11.49 13.78
N LYS A 507 -27.81 -10.51 14.68
CA LYS A 507 -29.01 -9.92 15.28
C LYS A 507 -29.79 -9.11 14.25
N ILE A 508 -29.10 -8.48 13.32
CA ILE A 508 -29.73 -7.78 12.20
C ILE A 508 -29.65 -8.73 11.02
N ASN A 509 -30.66 -9.57 10.79
CA ASN A 509 -30.74 -10.44 9.61
C ASN A 509 -32.12 -10.34 8.95
N HIS A 510 -32.18 -10.61 7.63
CA HIS A 510 -33.41 -10.43 6.86
C HIS A 510 -34.47 -11.51 7.13
N VAL A 511 -34.08 -12.71 7.57
CA VAL A 511 -35.02 -13.80 7.90
C VAL A 511 -35.96 -13.39 9.03
N ARG A 512 -35.50 -12.57 9.99
CA ARG A 512 -36.35 -12.01 11.05
C ARG A 512 -37.56 -11.23 10.54
N GLN A 513 -37.44 -10.61 9.37
CA GLN A 513 -38.49 -9.79 8.78
C GLN A 513 -39.56 -10.61 8.05
N TRP A 514 -39.36 -11.92 7.90
CA TRP A 514 -40.32 -12.78 7.22
C TRP A 514 -41.52 -13.07 8.11
N ASP A 515 -42.69 -13.21 7.49
CA ASP A 515 -43.90 -13.68 8.15
C ASP A 515 -43.69 -15.08 8.75
N SER A 516 -44.38 -15.37 9.85
CA SER A 516 -44.27 -16.67 10.53
C SER A 516 -44.58 -17.84 9.59
N GLN A 517 -45.63 -17.69 8.78
CA GLN A 517 -46.06 -18.68 7.79
C GLN A 517 -45.02 -18.85 6.68
N ALA A 518 -44.37 -17.75 6.24
CA ALA A 518 -43.31 -17.82 5.25
C ALA A 518 -42.10 -18.59 5.78
N LYS A 519 -41.70 -18.38 7.04
CA LYS A 519 -40.64 -19.17 7.71
C LYS A 519 -41.00 -20.65 7.77
N GLU A 520 -42.24 -20.95 8.17
CA GLU A 520 -42.71 -22.34 8.29
C GLU A 520 -42.70 -23.07 6.95
N LEU A 521 -43.21 -22.43 5.90
CA LEU A 521 -43.21 -22.98 4.55
C LEU A 521 -41.80 -23.09 3.95
N ALA A 522 -40.94 -22.11 4.17
CA ALA A 522 -39.59 -22.08 3.59
C ALA A 522 -38.63 -23.09 4.23
N PHE A 523 -38.69 -23.26 5.56
CA PHE A 523 -37.79 -24.16 6.29
C PHE A 523 -38.40 -25.52 6.64
N GLY A 524 -39.73 -25.68 6.55
CA GLY A 524 -40.42 -26.89 7.02
C GLY A 524 -40.36 -27.09 8.53
N LEU A 525 -40.07 -26.02 9.28
CA LEU A 525 -39.90 -26.00 10.74
C LEU A 525 -40.83 -24.98 11.37
N SER A 526 -41.13 -25.10 12.67
CA SER A 526 -41.96 -24.08 13.34
C SER A 526 -41.29 -22.70 13.32
N SER A 527 -42.07 -21.65 13.10
CA SER A 527 -41.57 -20.26 13.09
C SER A 527 -40.81 -19.90 14.36
N ARG A 528 -41.26 -20.40 15.51
CA ARG A 528 -40.58 -20.25 16.81
C ARG A 528 -39.17 -20.82 16.81
N LEU A 529 -38.97 -22.03 16.28
CA LEU A 529 -37.65 -22.66 16.22
C LEU A 529 -36.73 -21.92 15.24
N VAL A 530 -37.26 -21.50 14.08
CA VAL A 530 -36.51 -20.67 13.12
C VAL A 530 -36.05 -19.38 13.79
N ASP A 531 -36.95 -18.67 14.46
CA ASP A 531 -36.62 -17.44 15.18
C ASP A 531 -35.62 -17.70 16.30
N GLU A 532 -35.76 -18.77 17.09
CA GLU A 532 -34.78 -19.14 18.12
C GLU A 532 -33.38 -19.32 17.53
N ILE A 533 -33.24 -20.04 16.42
CA ILE A 533 -31.95 -20.28 15.75
C ILE A 533 -31.36 -18.96 15.23
N PHE A 534 -32.13 -18.17 14.47
CA PHE A 534 -31.67 -16.87 13.94
C PHE A 534 -31.54 -15.77 15.01
N ASN A 535 -31.96 -16.05 16.25
CA ASN A 535 -31.81 -15.16 17.41
C ASN A 535 -30.78 -15.63 18.43
N SER A 536 -30.26 -16.85 18.29
CA SER A 536 -29.37 -17.49 19.25
C SER A 536 -27.98 -16.84 19.38
N ASN A 537 -27.60 -15.97 18.43
CA ASN A 537 -26.25 -15.41 18.39
C ASN A 537 -26.12 -14.22 19.39
N PRO A 538 -25.45 -14.39 20.55
CA PRO A 538 -25.47 -13.41 21.64
C PRO A 538 -24.33 -12.38 21.56
N GLN A 539 -23.37 -12.56 20.64
CA GLN A 539 -22.13 -11.78 20.55
C GLN A 539 -22.20 -10.71 19.45
N GLU A 540 -23.19 -9.83 19.57
CA GLU A 540 -23.22 -8.52 18.90
C GLU A 540 -23.13 -7.37 19.90
#